data_AF-A0A0A0C241-F1
#
_entry.id   AF-A0A0A0C241-F1
#
_cell.length_a   1.000
_cell.length_b   1.000
_cell.length_c   1.000
_cell.angle_alpha   90.00
_cell.angle_beta   90.00
_cell.angle_gamma   90.00
#
_symmetry.space_group_name_H-M   'P 1'
#
loop_
_entity.id
_entity.type
_entity.pdbx_description
1 polymer ?
#
loop_
_entity_poly.entity_id
_entity_poly.type
_entity_poly.pdbx_seq_one_letter_code
_entity_poly.pdbx_strand_id
1 'polypeptide(L)'
;MEFQQPSSDQDAEPADGGAAAVTQAALQAWRRTALLASGVAVAAVVGLVAVLVTGRDQEDLAGPPPSGPEGAGAAEEPAVPTETPDAPEPVPAVAEEALTWAPPPLEDPETIEVDAGRASLDLDPDRDYVIELPPEPLDVPGGVVLNGGRNVVMIGGEIHISRPGQTGPDVRGLYLKDQTGVVHVEGVLFSGPELAEGINLDQRQGAVVQLQNLRFETVRAGPPEHHADIIQTWAGPRELRVDGLSGSTEYQGFFLLPKEFGDQPEPDAFHLRRVDITGTPDAGYLLWRDERGWPMTIEDVWVDRAQQDTRRGSVLWRDDQPENWWDGVEVGAPPDGPFVPDGVAGVDYVSPGYVSGD
;
A
#
# COMPACT_ATOMS: atom_id res chain seq x y z
N MET A 1 47.22 -16.11 -29.95
CA MET A 1 45.84 -15.65 -30.17
C MET A 1 44.98 -16.52 -29.29
N GLU A 2 44.69 -16.03 -28.09
CA GLU A 2 43.95 -16.74 -27.06
C GLU A 2 42.89 -15.74 -26.58
N PHE A 3 41.62 -16.12 -26.75
CA PHE A 3 40.47 -15.30 -26.40
C PHE A 3 40.10 -15.58 -24.95
N GLN A 4 40.21 -14.57 -24.08
CA GLN A 4 39.62 -14.57 -22.74
C GLN A 4 38.21 -13.98 -22.81
N GLN A 5 37.24 -14.69 -22.24
CA GLN A 5 35.89 -14.18 -21.94
C GLN A 5 35.93 -13.28 -20.71
N PRO A 6 35.08 -12.24 -20.61
CA PRO A 6 34.92 -11.50 -19.37
C PRO A 6 33.96 -12.23 -18.40
N SER A 7 34.33 -12.21 -17.12
CA SER A 7 33.58 -12.72 -15.98
C SER A 7 32.38 -11.83 -15.64
N SER A 8 31.30 -12.47 -15.24
CA SER A 8 30.13 -11.85 -14.59
C SER A 8 30.50 -11.35 -13.20
N ASP A 9 30.49 -10.03 -13.01
CA ASP A 9 30.45 -9.41 -11.69
C ASP A 9 28.99 -9.44 -11.19
N GLN A 10 28.77 -10.20 -10.12
CA GLN A 10 27.61 -10.08 -9.27
C GLN A 10 27.91 -8.94 -8.29
N ASP A 11 27.21 -7.82 -8.44
CA ASP A 11 27.23 -6.75 -7.46
C ASP A 11 26.49 -7.22 -6.20
N ALA A 12 27.28 -7.55 -5.18
CA ALA A 12 26.80 -7.76 -3.83
C ALA A 12 26.34 -6.40 -3.26
N GLU A 13 25.13 -6.37 -2.71
CA GLU A 13 24.65 -5.27 -1.88
C GLU A 13 25.67 -4.96 -0.77
N PRO A 14 25.97 -3.67 -0.49
CA PRO A 14 26.80 -3.35 0.65
C PRO A 14 26.02 -3.62 1.94
N ALA A 15 26.54 -4.56 2.75
CA ALA A 15 26.10 -4.76 4.12
C ALA A 15 26.46 -3.52 4.97
N ASP A 16 25.55 -2.55 5.04
CA ASP A 16 25.72 -1.35 5.87
C ASP A 16 25.14 -1.58 7.28
N GLY A 17 25.93 -2.26 8.13
CA GLY A 17 25.57 -2.65 9.50
C GLY A 17 25.60 -1.53 10.55
N GLY A 18 25.59 -0.25 10.16
CA GLY A 18 25.76 0.87 11.10
C GLY A 18 24.48 1.65 11.42
N ALA A 19 23.67 1.97 10.41
CA ALA A 19 22.53 2.88 10.56
C ALA A 19 21.23 2.17 10.99
N ALA A 20 21.02 0.92 10.57
CA ALA A 20 19.80 0.15 10.86
C ALA A 20 19.60 -0.19 12.35
N ALA A 21 20.69 -0.27 13.13
CA ALA A 21 20.60 -0.60 14.57
C ALA A 21 20.02 0.55 15.42
N VAL A 22 20.18 1.80 14.96
CA VAL A 22 19.70 2.99 15.68
C VAL A 22 18.21 3.20 15.42
N THR A 23 17.72 2.88 14.22
CA THR A 23 16.29 2.93 13.86
C THR A 23 15.50 1.79 14.48
N GLN A 24 16.02 0.56 14.54
CA GLN A 24 15.36 -0.57 15.23
C GLN A 24 15.20 -0.32 16.74
N ALA A 25 16.18 0.30 17.40
CA ALA A 25 16.09 0.64 18.81
C ALA A 25 15.03 1.73 19.09
N ALA A 26 14.90 2.71 18.19
CA ALA A 26 13.86 3.74 18.25
C ALA A 26 12.46 3.17 18.00
N LEU A 27 12.31 2.25 17.04
CA LEU A 27 11.06 1.52 16.78
C LEU A 27 10.65 0.61 17.95
N GLN A 28 11.60 -0.11 18.57
CA GLN A 28 11.29 -0.94 19.74
C GLN A 28 10.98 -0.11 21.00
N ALA A 29 11.61 1.06 21.15
CA ALA A 29 11.27 2.00 22.21
C ALA A 29 9.85 2.56 22.01
N TRP A 30 9.49 2.91 20.78
CA TRP A 30 8.14 3.37 20.44
C TRP A 30 7.07 2.30 20.69
N ARG A 31 7.30 1.03 20.28
CA ARG A 31 6.39 -0.10 20.58
C ARG A 31 6.18 -0.30 22.09
N ARG A 32 7.21 -0.08 22.92
CA ARG A 32 7.08 -0.15 24.39
C ARG A 32 6.29 1.02 24.98
N THR A 33 6.39 2.22 24.41
CA THR A 33 5.65 3.40 24.87
C THR A 33 4.17 3.35 24.42
N ALA A 34 3.89 2.85 23.22
CA ALA A 34 2.53 2.67 22.71
C ALA A 34 1.72 1.62 23.50
N LEU A 35 2.35 0.51 23.93
CA LEU A 35 1.74 -0.50 24.81
C LEU A 35 1.50 -0.01 26.25
N LEU A 36 2.26 0.98 26.72
CA LEU A 36 2.04 1.60 28.04
C LEU A 36 0.93 2.66 28.01
N ALA A 37 0.70 3.30 26.86
CA ALA A 37 -0.39 4.26 26.67
C ALA A 37 -1.79 3.60 26.56
N SER A 38 -1.86 2.34 26.13
CA SER A 38 -3.10 1.54 26.05
C SER A 38 -3.36 0.68 27.29
N GLY A 39 -2.47 0.70 28.28
CA GLY A 39 -2.43 -0.25 29.40
C GLY A 39 -2.95 0.23 30.76
N VAL A 40 -3.79 1.27 30.85
CA VAL A 40 -4.44 1.65 32.12
C VAL A 40 -5.83 1.02 32.21
N ALA A 41 -5.91 -0.31 32.38
CA ALA A 41 -7.08 -0.97 33.00
C ALA A 41 -6.94 -2.51 33.22
N VAL A 42 -5.82 -3.08 33.64
CA VAL A 42 -5.88 -4.44 34.26
C VAL A 42 -4.87 -4.58 35.39
N ALA A 43 -5.25 -4.12 36.58
CA ALA A 43 -4.57 -4.46 37.82
C ALA A 43 -5.60 -4.80 38.89
N ALA A 44 -6.15 -6.02 38.82
CA ALA A 44 -6.65 -6.75 39.99
C ALA A 44 -6.93 -8.21 39.61
N VAL A 45 -6.08 -9.12 40.07
CA VAL A 45 -6.39 -10.40 40.73
C VAL A 45 -5.10 -11.24 40.66
N VAL A 46 -4.22 -11.01 41.63
CA VAL A 46 -3.27 -12.02 42.12
C VAL A 46 -3.91 -12.60 43.37
N GLY A 47 -4.18 -13.90 43.36
CA GLY A 47 -4.75 -14.58 44.51
C GLY A 47 -4.79 -16.08 44.37
N LEU A 48 -3.66 -16.72 44.75
CA LEU A 48 -3.59 -18.05 45.37
C LEU A 48 -3.87 -19.28 44.47
N VAL A 49 -2.89 -20.20 44.36
CA VAL A 49 -2.83 -21.47 45.11
C VAL A 49 -1.57 -22.24 44.69
N ALA A 50 -0.84 -22.72 45.69
CA ALA A 50 0.37 -23.51 45.59
C ALA A 50 0.08 -25.02 45.44
N VAL A 51 0.94 -25.68 44.64
CA VAL A 51 1.60 -26.99 44.85
C VAL A 51 0.82 -28.11 45.52
N LEU A 52 0.56 -29.20 44.77
CA LEU A 52 0.99 -30.56 45.13
C LEU A 52 0.80 -31.53 43.95
N VAL A 53 1.92 -32.00 43.40
CA VAL A 53 2.00 -33.14 42.49
C VAL A 53 2.41 -34.35 43.31
N THR A 54 1.54 -35.34 43.44
CA THR A 54 1.91 -36.75 43.61
C THR A 54 0.93 -37.60 42.80
N GLY A 55 1.49 -38.46 41.96
CA GLY A 55 0.79 -39.09 40.84
C GLY A 55 -0.09 -40.29 41.16
N ARG A 56 -0.61 -40.87 40.08
CA ARG A 56 -0.88 -42.31 39.94
C ARG A 56 -1.08 -42.65 38.47
N ASP A 57 -0.52 -43.79 38.12
CA ASP A 57 -0.52 -44.44 36.81
C ASP A 57 -1.92 -44.89 36.34
N GLN A 58 -2.00 -45.05 35.01
CA GLN A 58 -2.74 -46.03 34.20
C GLN A 58 -4.06 -46.61 34.74
N GLU A 59 -5.10 -46.59 33.89
CA GLU A 59 -5.57 -47.81 33.22
C GLU A 59 -6.54 -47.46 32.06
N ASP A 60 -6.62 -48.41 31.12
CA ASP A 60 -7.46 -48.51 29.93
C ASP A 60 -8.90 -47.98 30.05
N LEU A 61 -9.50 -47.64 28.90
CA LEU A 61 -10.64 -48.40 28.35
C LEU A 61 -11.20 -47.72 27.09
N ALA A 62 -11.05 -48.41 25.96
CA ALA A 62 -11.77 -48.14 24.72
C ALA A 62 -13.28 -48.45 24.91
N GLY A 63 -14.13 -47.54 24.43
CA GLY A 63 -15.59 -47.71 24.36
C GLY A 63 -16.12 -47.45 22.94
N PRO A 64 -17.13 -48.20 22.46
CA PRO A 64 -17.62 -48.18 21.09
C PRO A 64 -18.56 -47.00 20.77
N PRO A 65 -18.82 -46.70 19.49
CA PRO A 65 -19.74 -45.62 19.11
C PRO A 65 -21.21 -46.04 19.31
N PRO A 66 -22.10 -45.12 19.75
CA PRO A 66 -23.52 -45.40 19.82
C PRO A 66 -24.22 -45.23 18.47
N SER A 67 -25.01 -46.24 18.14
CA SER A 67 -26.04 -46.28 17.11
C SER A 67 -27.12 -45.22 17.34
N GLY A 68 -27.66 -44.64 16.26
CA GLY A 68 -28.70 -43.61 16.30
C GLY A 68 -30.10 -44.13 16.65
N PRO A 69 -31.12 -43.25 16.53
CA PRO A 69 -32.47 -43.69 16.24
C PRO A 69 -33.05 -43.04 14.96
N GLU A 70 -33.76 -43.89 14.22
CA GLU A 70 -34.72 -43.57 13.16
C GLU A 70 -35.94 -42.80 13.69
N GLY A 71 -36.40 -41.83 12.89
CA GLY A 71 -37.81 -41.64 12.57
C GLY A 71 -38.61 -40.60 13.37
N ALA A 72 -39.01 -39.50 12.71
CA ALA A 72 -40.41 -39.03 12.64
C ALA A 72 -40.53 -37.68 11.90
N GLY A 73 -41.47 -37.63 10.95
CA GLY A 73 -42.30 -36.44 10.71
C GLY A 73 -41.81 -35.39 9.71
N ALA A 74 -41.96 -35.65 8.41
CA ALA A 74 -41.99 -34.60 7.40
C ALA A 74 -43.33 -33.85 7.49
N ALA A 75 -43.26 -32.57 7.88
CA ALA A 75 -44.34 -31.61 7.65
C ALA A 75 -43.96 -30.79 6.40
N GLU A 76 -44.83 -30.79 5.40
CA GLU A 76 -44.70 -29.94 4.21
C GLU A 76 -44.80 -28.46 4.63
N GLU A 77 -43.67 -27.77 4.50
CA GLU A 77 -43.57 -26.32 4.66
C GLU A 77 -44.09 -25.63 3.37
N PRO A 78 -44.96 -24.62 3.46
CA PRO A 78 -45.53 -23.98 2.28
C PRO A 78 -44.43 -23.27 1.47
N ALA A 79 -44.38 -23.55 0.17
CA ALA A 79 -43.43 -22.96 -0.76
C ALA A 79 -43.54 -21.42 -0.76
N VAL A 80 -42.48 -20.76 -0.28
CA VAL A 80 -42.30 -19.31 -0.40
C VAL A 80 -41.97 -19.01 -1.87
N PRO A 81 -42.70 -18.11 -2.56
CA PRO A 81 -42.38 -17.76 -3.93
C PRO A 81 -40.98 -17.16 -4.00
N THR A 82 -40.11 -17.78 -4.80
CA THR A 82 -38.77 -17.29 -5.12
C THR A 82 -38.91 -16.06 -5.98
N GLU A 83 -38.88 -14.87 -5.37
CA GLU A 83 -38.73 -13.62 -6.11
C GLU A 83 -37.36 -13.66 -6.80
N THR A 84 -37.37 -13.54 -8.13
CA THR A 84 -36.15 -13.40 -8.92
C THR A 84 -35.53 -12.06 -8.53
N PRO A 85 -34.29 -12.01 -8.02
CA PRO A 85 -33.64 -10.74 -7.68
C PRO A 85 -33.63 -9.86 -8.93
N ASP A 86 -34.26 -8.68 -8.85
CA ASP A 86 -34.17 -7.69 -9.92
C ASP A 86 -32.69 -7.42 -10.19
N ALA A 87 -32.32 -7.44 -11.47
CA ALA A 87 -30.97 -7.09 -11.89
C ALA A 87 -30.64 -5.69 -11.33
N PRO A 88 -29.47 -5.50 -10.71
CA PRO A 88 -29.12 -4.22 -10.10
C PRO A 88 -29.27 -3.11 -11.15
N GLU A 89 -29.99 -2.05 -10.80
CA GLU A 89 -30.11 -0.88 -11.66
C GLU A 89 -28.70 -0.38 -12.01
N PRO A 90 -28.42 -0.05 -13.28
CA PRO A 90 -27.12 0.44 -13.69
C PRO A 90 -26.83 1.72 -12.90
N VAL A 91 -25.75 1.68 -12.11
CA VAL A 91 -25.24 2.85 -11.39
C VAL A 91 -25.00 3.95 -12.44
N PRO A 92 -25.53 5.17 -12.25
CA PRO A 92 -25.31 6.25 -13.20
C PRO A 92 -23.80 6.44 -13.36
N ALA A 93 -23.34 6.43 -14.61
CA ALA A 93 -21.95 6.69 -14.94
C ALA A 93 -21.56 8.06 -14.38
N VAL A 94 -20.68 8.06 -13.38
CA VAL A 94 -20.03 9.28 -12.90
C VAL A 94 -19.28 9.84 -14.12
N ALA A 95 -19.56 11.09 -14.49
CA ALA A 95 -18.83 11.73 -15.58
C ALA A 95 -17.36 11.77 -15.15
N GLU A 96 -16.51 11.02 -15.85
CA GLU A 96 -15.10 10.92 -15.49
C GLU A 96 -14.45 12.30 -15.64
N GLU A 97 -14.01 12.86 -14.51
CA GLU A 97 -13.27 14.12 -14.53
C GLU A 97 -11.92 13.88 -15.18
N ALA A 98 -11.53 14.78 -16.10
CA ALA A 98 -10.21 14.73 -16.70
C ALA A 98 -9.12 14.83 -15.63
N LEU A 99 -8.04 14.09 -15.83
CA LEU A 99 -6.89 14.06 -14.93
C LEU A 99 -6.06 15.34 -15.03
N THR A 100 -5.37 15.71 -13.94
CA THR A 100 -4.58 16.95 -13.89
C THR A 100 -3.36 16.89 -14.82
N TRP A 101 -2.58 15.81 -14.78
CA TRP A 101 -1.30 15.75 -15.48
C TRP A 101 -1.33 14.76 -16.63
N ALA A 102 -0.99 15.20 -17.83
CA ALA A 102 -0.73 14.27 -18.93
C ALA A 102 0.59 13.51 -18.71
N PRO A 103 0.73 12.28 -19.23
CA PRO A 103 2.00 11.59 -19.33
C PRO A 103 3.06 12.47 -20.00
N PRO A 104 4.34 12.35 -19.62
CA PRO A 104 5.41 13.08 -20.29
C PRO A 104 5.47 12.69 -21.78
N PRO A 105 5.84 13.62 -22.68
CA PRO A 105 6.17 13.24 -24.05
C PRO A 105 7.35 12.26 -24.03
N LEU A 106 7.23 11.16 -24.76
CA LEU A 106 8.28 10.15 -24.87
C LEU A 106 9.06 10.31 -26.19
N GLU A 107 10.36 10.09 -26.13
CA GLU A 107 11.25 10.09 -27.30
C GLU A 107 11.73 8.66 -27.57
N ASP A 108 11.32 8.10 -28.71
CA ASP A 108 11.68 6.74 -29.16
C ASP A 108 11.59 5.67 -28.03
N PRO A 109 10.44 5.56 -27.34
CA PRO A 109 10.34 4.72 -26.14
C PRO A 109 10.51 3.24 -26.45
N GLU A 110 11.01 2.49 -25.46
CA GLU A 110 10.90 1.04 -25.45
C GLU A 110 9.61 0.61 -24.72
N THR A 111 8.78 -0.17 -25.39
CA THR A 111 7.64 -0.83 -24.75
C THR A 111 8.08 -2.16 -24.15
N ILE A 112 7.79 -2.35 -22.87
CA ILE A 112 8.05 -3.58 -22.13
C ILE A 112 6.74 -4.13 -21.59
N GLU A 113 6.34 -5.29 -22.12
CA GLU A 113 5.31 -6.13 -21.53
C GLU A 113 5.88 -6.81 -20.27
N VAL A 114 5.20 -6.63 -19.14
CA VAL A 114 5.54 -7.26 -17.87
C VAL A 114 4.81 -8.58 -17.73
N ASP A 115 5.51 -9.59 -17.20
CA ASP A 115 4.94 -10.88 -16.84
C ASP A 115 5.61 -11.45 -15.59
N ALA A 116 5.22 -12.66 -15.19
CA ALA A 116 5.77 -13.33 -14.01
C ALA A 116 7.28 -13.62 -14.05
N GLY A 117 7.87 -13.71 -15.25
CA GLY A 117 9.31 -13.85 -15.43
C GLY A 117 10.04 -12.51 -15.62
N ARG A 118 9.31 -11.40 -15.76
CA ARG A 118 9.85 -10.09 -16.18
C ARG A 118 9.22 -8.90 -15.43
N ALA A 119 9.01 -9.03 -14.12
CA ALA A 119 8.46 -7.96 -13.28
C ALA A 119 9.51 -7.07 -12.59
N SER A 120 10.79 -7.48 -12.63
CA SER A 120 11.91 -6.67 -12.13
C SER A 120 12.77 -6.23 -13.30
N LEU A 121 12.88 -4.93 -13.51
CA LEU A 121 13.50 -4.31 -14.68
C LEU A 121 14.61 -3.34 -14.26
N ASP A 122 15.80 -3.53 -14.82
CA ASP A 122 16.85 -2.52 -14.85
C ASP A 122 16.78 -1.79 -16.20
N LEU A 123 16.41 -0.52 -16.15
CA LEU A 123 16.14 0.35 -17.28
C LEU A 123 17.32 1.30 -17.50
N ASP A 124 17.59 1.65 -18.75
CA ASP A 124 18.61 2.64 -19.10
C ASP A 124 18.15 4.03 -18.62
N PRO A 125 18.91 4.72 -17.75
CA PRO A 125 18.51 6.01 -17.18
C PRO A 125 18.35 7.14 -18.21
N ASP A 126 18.83 6.97 -19.44
CA ASP A 126 18.73 7.98 -20.51
C ASP A 126 17.59 7.69 -21.50
N ARG A 127 16.89 6.54 -21.35
CA ARG A 127 15.86 6.08 -22.28
C ARG A 127 14.45 6.17 -21.70
N ASP A 128 13.48 6.38 -22.59
CA ASP A 128 12.05 6.43 -22.26
C ASP A 128 11.39 5.05 -22.40
N TYR A 129 10.41 4.78 -21.54
CA TYR A 129 9.76 3.48 -21.44
C TYR A 129 8.24 3.59 -21.35
N VAL A 130 7.56 2.65 -22.02
CA VAL A 130 6.16 2.31 -21.75
C VAL A 130 6.14 0.94 -21.11
N ILE A 131 5.58 0.84 -19.91
CA ILE A 131 5.44 -0.40 -19.17
C ILE A 131 4.00 -0.89 -19.28
N GLU A 132 3.81 -2.04 -19.89
CA GLU A 132 2.49 -2.63 -20.11
C GLU A 132 2.30 -3.79 -19.13
N LEU A 133 1.32 -3.64 -18.22
CA LEU A 133 0.84 -4.73 -17.40
C LEU A 133 0.01 -5.71 -18.26
N PRO A 134 -0.03 -7.00 -17.89
CA PRO A 134 -0.83 -7.98 -18.62
C PRO A 134 -2.34 -7.65 -18.52
N PRO A 135 -3.18 -8.16 -19.45
CA PRO A 135 -4.63 -7.97 -19.43
C PRO A 135 -5.34 -8.77 -18.33
N GLU A 136 -4.59 -9.56 -17.55
CA GLU A 136 -5.03 -10.27 -16.36
C GLU A 136 -4.21 -9.75 -15.17
N PRO A 137 -4.70 -9.85 -13.92
CA PRO A 137 -3.94 -9.40 -12.75
C PRO A 137 -2.54 -10.01 -12.70
N LEU A 138 -1.51 -9.17 -12.59
CA LEU A 138 -0.14 -9.62 -12.43
C LEU A 138 0.08 -10.09 -10.99
N ASP A 139 0.07 -11.41 -10.78
CA ASP A 139 0.31 -12.05 -9.48
C ASP A 139 1.72 -12.61 -9.33
N VAL A 140 2.61 -11.76 -8.84
CA VAL A 140 4.04 -12.06 -8.68
C VAL A 140 4.54 -11.61 -7.30
N PRO A 141 5.37 -12.40 -6.61
CA PRO A 141 6.02 -11.93 -5.38
C PRO A 141 6.81 -10.65 -5.64
N GLY A 142 6.53 -9.63 -4.83
CA GLY A 142 7.15 -8.31 -4.90
C GLY A 142 6.68 -7.40 -6.01
N GLY A 143 5.61 -7.78 -6.71
CA GLY A 143 4.96 -6.93 -7.70
C GLY A 143 5.92 -6.48 -8.79
N VAL A 144 5.87 -5.20 -9.15
CA VAL A 144 6.72 -4.63 -10.21
C VAL A 144 7.85 -3.81 -9.61
N VAL A 145 9.08 -4.01 -10.10
CA VAL A 145 10.27 -3.25 -9.71
C VAL A 145 10.86 -2.58 -10.94
N LEU A 146 10.94 -1.25 -10.92
CA LEU A 146 11.51 -0.44 -11.99
C LEU A 146 12.70 0.35 -11.45
N ASN A 147 13.91 -0.01 -11.91
CA ASN A 147 15.16 0.64 -11.52
C ASN A 147 15.76 1.37 -12.73
N GLY A 148 15.90 2.69 -12.68
CA GLY A 148 16.34 3.52 -13.80
C GLY A 148 15.22 3.89 -14.77
N GLY A 149 15.57 4.42 -15.94
CA GLY A 149 14.64 5.00 -16.91
C GLY A 149 14.56 6.52 -16.80
N ARG A 150 14.46 7.21 -17.94
CA ARG A 150 14.28 8.66 -18.00
C ARG A 150 12.83 9.04 -17.76
N ASN A 151 11.98 8.84 -18.77
CA ASN A 151 10.53 8.92 -18.60
C ASN A 151 9.94 7.51 -18.61
N VAL A 152 9.06 7.20 -17.66
CA VAL A 152 8.43 5.88 -17.54
C VAL A 152 6.93 6.07 -17.44
N VAL A 153 6.18 5.43 -18.33
CA VAL A 153 4.71 5.51 -18.37
C VAL A 153 4.11 4.13 -18.16
N MET A 154 3.21 4.00 -17.18
CA MET A 154 2.40 2.82 -16.90
C MET A 154 0.95 3.26 -16.77
N ILE A 155 0.06 2.74 -17.60
CA ILE A 155 -1.37 3.12 -17.61
C ILE A 155 -2.22 1.86 -17.62
N GLY A 156 -3.11 1.75 -16.63
CA GLY A 156 -4.00 0.61 -16.43
C GLY A 156 -3.29 -0.65 -15.94
N GLY A 157 -4.09 -1.68 -15.70
CA GLY A 157 -3.64 -2.98 -15.20
C GLY A 157 -3.85 -3.15 -13.69
N GLU A 158 -3.58 -4.36 -13.24
CA GLU A 158 -3.70 -4.75 -11.83
C GLU A 158 -2.43 -5.46 -11.37
N ILE A 159 -1.92 -5.05 -10.21
CA ILE A 159 -0.86 -5.76 -9.49
C ILE A 159 -1.50 -6.42 -8.27
N HIS A 160 -1.52 -7.74 -8.27
CA HIS A 160 -2.18 -8.56 -7.26
C HIS A 160 -1.15 -9.31 -6.42
N ILE A 161 -1.25 -9.26 -5.10
CA ILE A 161 -0.36 -10.01 -4.20
C ILE A 161 -1.17 -11.07 -3.47
N SER A 162 -1.15 -12.31 -4.01
CA SER A 162 -1.91 -13.44 -3.44
C SER A 162 -1.15 -14.30 -2.44
N ARG A 163 0.19 -14.17 -2.41
CA ARG A 163 1.06 -15.09 -1.66
C ARG A 163 1.79 -14.35 -0.55
N PRO A 164 1.91 -14.96 0.65
CA PRO A 164 2.65 -14.37 1.73
C PRO A 164 4.14 -14.25 1.34
N GLY A 165 4.73 -13.12 1.70
CA GLY A 165 6.15 -12.86 1.56
C GLY A 165 6.98 -13.46 2.70
N GLN A 166 8.25 -13.72 2.43
CA GLN A 166 9.23 -13.99 3.49
C GLN A 166 9.85 -12.69 4.00
N THR A 167 9.91 -11.70 3.12
CA THR A 167 10.45 -10.36 3.34
C THR A 167 9.46 -9.33 2.81
N GLY A 168 9.56 -8.06 3.23
CA GLY A 168 8.69 -7.00 2.69
C GLY A 168 8.78 -6.78 1.20
N PRO A 169 9.97 -6.82 0.58
CA PRO A 169 10.07 -6.80 -0.87
C PRO A 169 9.19 -7.84 -1.57
N ASP A 170 8.88 -8.98 -0.95
CA ASP A 170 8.04 -10.02 -1.55
C ASP A 170 6.52 -9.69 -1.55
N VAL A 171 6.08 -8.71 -0.76
CA VAL A 171 4.66 -8.35 -0.54
C VAL A 171 4.34 -6.90 -0.94
N ARG A 172 5.20 -6.34 -1.78
CA ARG A 172 5.07 -5.00 -2.34
C ARG A 172 4.33 -5.01 -3.67
N GLY A 173 3.51 -3.99 -3.91
CA GLY A 173 2.88 -3.75 -5.19
C GLY A 173 3.83 -3.18 -6.24
N LEU A 174 4.44 -2.02 -5.96
CA LEU A 174 5.33 -1.35 -6.92
C LEU A 174 6.55 -0.73 -6.24
N TYR A 175 7.71 -0.89 -6.86
CA TYR A 175 8.93 -0.21 -6.47
C TYR A 175 9.46 0.65 -7.63
N LEU A 176 9.58 1.94 -7.38
CA LEU A 176 10.15 2.89 -8.34
C LEU A 176 11.47 3.40 -7.77
N LYS A 177 12.56 3.17 -8.51
CA LYS A 177 13.91 3.52 -8.09
C LYS A 177 14.69 4.22 -9.20
N ASP A 178 15.36 5.31 -8.83
CA ASP A 178 16.39 6.00 -9.63
C ASP A 178 15.95 6.44 -11.04
N GLN A 179 14.70 6.85 -11.23
CA GLN A 179 14.29 7.50 -12.48
C GLN A 179 14.86 8.92 -12.60
N THR A 180 15.22 9.35 -13.81
CA THR A 180 15.90 10.65 -14.03
C THR A 180 14.98 11.75 -14.55
N GLY A 181 13.81 11.40 -15.09
CA GLY A 181 12.81 12.31 -15.66
C GLY A 181 11.47 12.22 -14.92
N VAL A 182 10.40 11.86 -15.65
CA VAL A 182 9.05 11.74 -15.10
C VAL A 182 8.59 10.28 -15.09
N VAL A 183 8.17 9.79 -13.93
CA VAL A 183 7.42 8.53 -13.82
C VAL A 183 5.94 8.87 -13.73
N HIS A 184 5.14 8.27 -14.60
CA HIS A 184 3.71 8.44 -14.67
C HIS A 184 3.03 7.08 -14.51
N VAL A 185 2.27 6.92 -13.42
CA VAL A 185 1.47 5.73 -13.13
C VAL A 185 0.00 6.15 -13.04
N GLU A 186 -0.83 5.55 -13.87
CA GLU A 186 -2.24 5.92 -13.99
C GLU A 186 -3.15 4.69 -13.98
N GLY A 187 -4.27 4.73 -13.25
CA GLY A 187 -5.33 3.74 -13.42
C GLY A 187 -5.00 2.34 -12.93
N VAL A 188 -3.95 2.18 -12.11
CA VAL A 188 -3.51 0.88 -11.62
C VAL A 188 -4.26 0.49 -10.35
N LEU A 189 -4.77 -0.74 -10.33
CA LEU A 189 -5.32 -1.37 -9.13
C LEU A 189 -4.22 -2.18 -8.41
N PHE A 190 -4.09 -1.94 -7.11
CA PHE A 190 -3.26 -2.73 -6.20
C PHE A 190 -4.15 -3.56 -5.29
N SER A 191 -4.07 -4.88 -5.40
CA SER A 191 -5.02 -5.79 -4.77
C SER A 191 -4.34 -6.99 -4.12
N GLY A 192 -5.16 -7.79 -3.42
CA GLY A 192 -4.77 -9.11 -2.97
C GLY A 192 -4.61 -9.23 -1.45
N PRO A 193 -4.88 -10.43 -0.92
CA PRO A 193 -4.92 -10.67 0.52
C PRO A 193 -3.56 -10.52 1.21
N GLU A 194 -2.46 -10.53 0.46
CA GLU A 194 -1.10 -10.49 0.98
C GLU A 194 -0.36 -9.21 0.59
N LEU A 195 -1.05 -8.23 0.00
CA LEU A 195 -0.50 -6.90 -0.28
C LEU A 195 -0.19 -6.22 1.06
N ALA A 196 1.09 -6.01 1.34
CA ALA A 196 1.53 -5.43 2.61
C ALA A 196 2.30 -4.11 2.45
N GLU A 197 2.72 -3.77 1.23
CA GLU A 197 3.33 -2.48 0.90
C GLU A 197 2.75 -2.06 -0.47
N GLY A 198 2.25 -0.83 -0.58
CA GLY A 198 1.71 -0.31 -1.83
C GLY A 198 2.84 0.08 -2.80
N ILE A 199 3.16 1.36 -2.84
CA ILE A 199 4.23 1.92 -3.67
C ILE A 199 5.38 2.41 -2.79
N ASN A 200 6.58 1.86 -2.98
CA ASN A 200 7.79 2.42 -2.39
C ASN A 200 8.57 3.23 -3.44
N LEU A 201 9.12 4.37 -3.02
CA LEU A 201 9.90 5.29 -3.87
C LEU A 201 11.32 5.45 -3.32
N ASP A 202 12.31 5.18 -4.18
CA ASP A 202 13.75 5.46 -3.95
C ASP A 202 14.32 6.28 -5.11
N GLN A 203 14.00 7.58 -5.14
CA GLN A 203 14.18 8.47 -6.29
C GLN A 203 15.39 9.40 -6.15
N ARG A 204 16.57 8.83 -5.89
CA ARG A 204 17.79 9.62 -5.61
C ARG A 204 18.29 10.44 -6.81
N GLN A 205 17.86 10.09 -8.02
CA GLN A 205 18.17 10.86 -9.23
C GLN A 205 17.24 12.07 -9.44
N GLY A 206 16.25 12.28 -8.56
CA GLY A 206 15.42 13.49 -8.57
C GLY A 206 14.28 13.47 -9.59
N ALA A 207 13.66 12.31 -9.83
CA ALA A 207 12.47 12.20 -10.67
C ALA A 207 11.30 13.09 -10.20
N VAL A 208 10.40 13.39 -11.12
CA VAL A 208 9.01 13.72 -10.80
C VAL A 208 8.21 12.41 -10.83
N VAL A 209 7.43 12.13 -9.79
CA VAL A 209 6.53 10.98 -9.75
C VAL A 209 5.09 11.47 -9.79
N GLN A 210 4.36 11.10 -10.85
CA GLN A 210 2.95 11.37 -11.09
C GLN A 210 2.14 10.09 -10.89
N LEU A 211 1.20 10.12 -9.96
CA LEU A 211 0.34 9.01 -9.58
C LEU A 211 -1.12 9.46 -9.73
N GLN A 212 -1.87 8.84 -10.64
CA GLN A 212 -3.24 9.28 -10.94
C GLN A 212 -4.24 8.13 -11.04
N ASN A 213 -5.48 8.35 -10.62
CA ASN A 213 -6.54 7.33 -10.61
C ASN A 213 -6.09 5.97 -10.06
N LEU A 214 -5.36 5.97 -8.93
CA LEU A 214 -4.89 4.74 -8.31
C LEU A 214 -5.90 4.23 -7.29
N ARG A 215 -6.10 2.91 -7.29
CA ARG A 215 -6.88 2.24 -6.25
C ARG A 215 -6.03 1.22 -5.54
N PHE A 216 -6.11 1.25 -4.22
CA PHE A 216 -5.59 0.19 -3.37
C PHE A 216 -6.78 -0.49 -2.71
N GLU A 217 -6.79 -1.82 -2.67
CA GLU A 217 -7.62 -2.52 -1.71
C GLU A 217 -7.09 -2.27 -0.28
N THR A 218 -7.02 -3.29 0.57
CA THR A 218 -6.38 -3.17 1.88
C THR A 218 -4.91 -3.51 1.78
N VAL A 219 -4.05 -2.52 2.03
CA VAL A 219 -2.64 -2.76 2.37
C VAL A 219 -2.59 -3.26 3.81
N ARG A 220 -2.06 -4.45 4.02
CA ARG A 220 -2.16 -5.19 5.28
C ARG A 220 -0.86 -5.18 6.07
N ALA A 221 -0.96 -5.42 7.37
CA ALA A 221 0.22 -5.65 8.18
C ALA A 221 0.93 -6.92 7.67
N GLY A 222 2.17 -6.73 7.20
CA GLY A 222 3.02 -7.80 6.71
C GLY A 222 3.85 -8.47 7.81
N PRO A 223 4.96 -9.14 7.42
CA PRO A 223 5.94 -9.66 8.35
C PRO A 223 6.44 -8.60 9.36
N PRO A 224 7.00 -8.98 10.53
CA PRO A 224 7.18 -8.14 11.74
C PRO A 224 7.94 -6.80 11.64
N GLU A 225 8.42 -6.44 10.45
CA GLU A 225 9.24 -5.27 10.15
C GLU A 225 8.64 -4.37 9.05
N HIS A 226 7.45 -4.71 8.55
CA HIS A 226 6.79 -3.97 7.48
C HIS A 226 5.67 -3.09 7.99
N HIS A 227 5.55 -1.94 7.34
CA HIS A 227 4.51 -0.98 7.60
C HIS A 227 3.52 -1.11 6.45
N ALA A 228 2.23 -1.22 6.77
CA ALA A 228 1.19 -1.36 5.77
C ALA A 228 0.98 -0.05 5.01
N ASP A 229 1.97 0.46 4.29
CA ASP A 229 1.98 1.82 3.73
C ASP A 229 1.42 1.80 2.30
N ILE A 230 0.49 2.71 1.98
CA ILE A 230 -0.01 2.88 0.60
C ILE A 230 1.07 3.53 -0.27
N ILE A 231 1.70 4.61 0.22
CA ILE A 231 2.84 5.25 -0.44
C ILE A 231 3.93 5.49 0.60
N GLN A 232 5.16 5.13 0.25
CA GLN A 232 6.32 5.37 1.09
C GLN A 232 7.48 5.96 0.28
N THR A 233 8.10 7.02 0.80
CA THR A 233 9.15 7.75 0.08
C THR A 233 10.51 7.63 0.76
N TRP A 234 11.14 6.46 0.81
CA TRP A 234 12.44 6.27 1.51
C TRP A 234 13.57 7.18 1.00
N ALA A 235 13.59 7.41 -0.31
CA ALA A 235 14.31 8.52 -0.91
C ALA A 235 13.35 9.22 -1.86
N GLY A 236 13.01 10.45 -1.52
CA GLY A 236 11.88 11.13 -2.12
C GLY A 236 12.15 11.52 -3.56
N PRO A 237 11.11 11.55 -4.41
CA PRO A 237 11.22 12.23 -5.68
C PRO A 237 11.48 13.73 -5.44
N ARG A 238 11.99 14.40 -6.46
CA ARG A 238 12.06 15.87 -6.48
C ARG A 238 10.65 16.45 -6.36
N GLU A 239 9.68 15.84 -7.01
CA GLU A 239 8.26 16.16 -6.85
C GLU A 239 7.41 14.89 -6.78
N LEU A 240 6.48 14.85 -5.83
CA LEU A 240 5.43 13.83 -5.77
C LEU A 240 4.09 14.49 -6.13
N ARG A 241 3.40 13.96 -7.12
CA ARG A 241 2.12 14.46 -7.61
C ARG A 241 1.10 13.33 -7.56
N VAL A 242 0.13 13.43 -6.66
CA VAL A 242 -0.93 12.43 -6.47
C VAL A 242 -2.26 13.09 -6.76
N ASP A 243 -3.04 12.51 -7.67
CA ASP A 243 -4.36 13.02 -8.04
C ASP A 243 -5.36 11.90 -8.37
N GLY A 244 -6.38 11.74 -7.53
CA GLY A 244 -7.30 10.61 -7.62
C GLY A 244 -6.65 9.36 -7.06
N LEU A 245 -6.70 9.22 -5.73
CA LEU A 245 -6.25 8.00 -5.04
C LEU A 245 -7.29 7.60 -4.00
N SER A 246 -7.72 6.35 -4.04
CA SER A 246 -8.52 5.74 -2.97
C SER A 246 -7.83 4.49 -2.46
N GLY A 247 -7.76 4.31 -1.15
CA GLY A 247 -7.19 3.10 -0.59
C GLY A 247 -7.50 2.86 0.87
N SER A 248 -7.25 1.63 1.33
CA SER A 248 -7.32 1.27 2.74
C SER A 248 -6.03 0.66 3.25
N THR A 249 -5.81 0.79 4.57
CA THR A 249 -4.57 0.34 5.20
C THR A 249 -4.80 -0.17 6.62
N GLU A 250 -4.04 -1.19 7.02
CA GLU A 250 -3.96 -1.67 8.41
C GLU A 250 -2.94 -0.90 9.27
N TYR A 251 -2.18 0.05 8.70
CA TYR A 251 -1.20 0.83 9.45
C TYR A 251 -1.06 2.28 8.98
N GLN A 252 -0.36 2.61 7.90
CA GLN A 252 -0.21 4.00 7.44
C GLN A 252 -0.71 4.17 6.02
N GLY A 253 -1.20 5.36 5.70
CA GLY A 253 -1.52 5.73 4.33
C GLY A 253 -0.24 6.13 3.64
N PHE A 254 0.21 7.36 3.90
CA PHE A 254 1.43 7.91 3.35
C PHE A 254 2.51 8.03 4.42
N PHE A 255 3.70 7.50 4.12
CA PHE A 255 4.92 7.64 4.92
C PHE A 255 5.97 8.43 4.14
N LEU A 256 5.96 9.75 4.34
CA LEU A 256 6.69 10.72 3.54
C LEU A 256 8.02 11.09 4.20
N LEU A 257 9.03 10.22 4.07
CA LEU A 257 10.39 10.42 4.59
C LEU A 257 11.44 10.53 3.46
N PRO A 258 11.40 11.58 2.63
CA PRO A 258 12.19 11.67 1.40
C PRO A 258 13.72 11.59 1.59
N LYS A 259 14.20 11.62 2.83
CA LYS A 259 15.62 11.60 3.22
C LYS A 259 15.93 10.54 4.26
N GLU A 260 15.18 9.44 4.24
CA GLU A 260 15.40 8.33 5.17
C GLU A 260 16.80 7.72 5.03
N PHE A 261 17.31 7.65 3.80
CA PHE A 261 18.65 7.12 3.53
C PHE A 261 19.78 8.18 3.53
N GLY A 262 19.55 9.39 4.05
CA GLY A 262 20.62 10.37 4.32
C GLY A 262 20.51 11.72 3.60
N ASP A 263 21.52 12.04 2.78
CA ASP A 263 21.80 13.38 2.25
C ASP A 263 21.14 13.66 0.88
N GLN A 264 19.99 13.04 0.58
CA GLN A 264 19.26 13.36 -0.66
C GLN A 264 18.85 14.84 -0.69
N PRO A 265 18.59 15.42 -1.87
CA PRO A 265 17.97 16.73 -1.96
C PRO A 265 16.62 16.76 -1.23
N GLU A 266 16.25 17.92 -0.66
CA GLU A 266 14.87 18.11 -0.23
C GLU A 266 13.95 18.13 -1.46
N PRO A 267 12.72 17.63 -1.36
CA PRO A 267 11.74 17.78 -2.43
C PRO A 267 11.48 19.25 -2.76
N ASP A 268 11.27 19.54 -4.04
CA ASP A 268 10.81 20.85 -4.51
C ASP A 268 9.37 21.11 -4.06
N ALA A 269 8.48 20.13 -4.22
CA ALA A 269 7.09 20.19 -3.76
C ALA A 269 6.40 18.82 -3.83
N PHE A 270 5.50 18.55 -2.88
CA PHE A 270 4.51 17.48 -3.01
C PHE A 270 3.11 18.06 -3.21
N HIS A 271 2.34 17.46 -4.12
CA HIS A 271 0.98 17.85 -4.46
C HIS A 271 0.05 16.67 -4.25
N LEU A 272 -0.87 16.79 -3.30
CA LEU A 272 -1.87 15.77 -2.99
C LEU A 272 -3.25 16.33 -3.32
N ARG A 273 -3.95 15.70 -4.26
CA ARG A 273 -5.27 16.11 -4.74
C ARG A 273 -6.20 14.91 -4.78
N ARG A 274 -7.46 15.07 -4.35
CA ARG A 274 -8.48 14.01 -4.46
C ARG A 274 -7.97 12.66 -3.93
N VAL A 275 -7.54 12.67 -2.66
CA VAL A 275 -6.98 11.50 -1.98
C VAL A 275 -7.92 11.10 -0.86
N ASP A 276 -8.36 9.84 -0.81
CA ASP A 276 -9.06 9.28 0.34
C ASP A 276 -8.37 8.02 0.85
N ILE A 277 -8.09 7.99 2.15
CA ILE A 277 -7.42 6.88 2.81
C ILE A 277 -8.24 6.43 4.00
N THR A 278 -8.61 5.15 4.02
CA THR A 278 -9.33 4.53 5.14
C THR A 278 -8.41 3.60 5.94
N GLY A 279 -8.08 3.97 7.16
CA GLY A 279 -7.44 3.09 8.12
C GLY A 279 -8.42 2.08 8.72
N THR A 280 -7.96 0.85 8.98
CA THR A 280 -8.65 -0.07 9.89
C THR A 280 -8.65 0.48 11.33
N PRO A 281 -9.45 -0.10 12.26
CA PRO A 281 -9.50 0.40 13.64
C PRO A 281 -8.15 0.46 14.36
N ASP A 282 -7.19 -0.38 13.96
CA ASP A 282 -5.85 -0.46 14.57
C ASP A 282 -4.78 0.30 13.78
N ALA A 283 -5.15 0.96 12.68
CA ALA A 283 -4.23 1.74 11.86
C ALA A 283 -3.56 2.85 12.69
N GLY A 284 -2.30 3.11 12.37
CA GLY A 284 -1.50 4.20 12.93
C GLY A 284 -1.83 5.55 12.28
N TYR A 285 -0.82 6.41 12.15
CA TYR A 285 -0.98 7.68 11.44
C TYR A 285 -1.15 7.39 9.95
N LEU A 286 -2.27 7.82 9.39
CA LEU A 286 -2.57 7.68 7.97
C LEU A 286 -1.75 8.63 7.12
N LEU A 287 -1.42 9.81 7.65
CA LEU A 287 -0.45 10.70 7.02
C LEU A 287 0.70 10.95 7.99
N TRP A 288 1.90 10.57 7.55
CA TRP A 288 3.14 10.75 8.26
C TRP A 288 4.14 11.48 7.37
N ARG A 289 4.86 12.44 7.94
CA ARG A 289 6.02 13.09 7.30
C ARG A 289 7.10 13.43 8.33
N ASP A 290 8.29 13.74 7.84
CA ASP A 290 9.36 14.31 8.69
C ASP A 290 9.08 15.77 9.10
N GLU A 291 9.93 16.29 9.97
CA GLU A 291 9.80 17.66 10.50
C GLU A 291 10.36 18.74 9.57
N ARG A 292 10.54 18.42 8.28
CA ARG A 292 11.22 19.30 7.33
C ARG A 292 10.23 20.13 6.54
N GLY A 293 10.62 21.35 6.21
CA GLY A 293 9.74 22.38 5.62
C GLY A 293 9.65 22.36 4.10
N TRP A 294 9.66 21.19 3.45
CA TRP A 294 9.42 21.12 2.01
C TRP A 294 7.94 21.42 1.68
N PRO A 295 7.66 22.15 0.58
CA PRO A 295 6.31 22.59 0.23
C PRO A 295 5.32 21.45 0.01
N MET A 296 4.08 21.63 0.48
CA MET A 296 2.96 20.77 0.16
C MET A 296 1.76 21.57 -0.31
N THR A 297 1.08 21.07 -1.34
CA THR A 297 -0.28 21.50 -1.72
C THR A 297 -1.22 20.34 -1.41
N ILE A 298 -2.29 20.61 -0.66
CA ILE A 298 -3.26 19.61 -0.22
C ILE A 298 -4.65 20.12 -0.60
N GLU A 299 -5.34 19.40 -1.47
CA GLU A 299 -6.66 19.75 -1.98
C GLU A 299 -7.55 18.50 -1.99
N ASP A 300 -8.73 18.56 -1.35
CA ASP A 300 -9.66 17.43 -1.29
C ASP A 300 -9.00 16.12 -0.79
N VAL A 301 -8.26 16.22 0.32
CA VAL A 301 -7.62 15.06 0.97
C VAL A 301 -8.41 14.66 2.20
N TRP A 302 -8.84 13.41 2.24
CA TRP A 302 -9.68 12.85 3.28
C TRP A 302 -8.98 11.66 3.92
N VAL A 303 -9.02 11.61 5.24
CA VAL A 303 -8.55 10.45 6.00
C VAL A 303 -9.61 10.00 6.97
N ASP A 304 -9.92 8.71 6.95
CA ASP A 304 -10.87 8.11 7.88
C ASP A 304 -10.22 6.95 8.63
N ARG A 305 -10.60 6.75 9.89
CA ARG A 305 -10.30 5.51 10.60
C ARG A 305 -11.62 4.84 10.92
N ALA A 306 -11.89 3.74 10.21
CA ALA A 306 -13.15 3.05 10.30
C ALA A 306 -13.54 2.79 11.78
N GLN A 307 -14.70 3.31 12.17
CA GLN A 307 -15.39 2.99 13.43
C GLN A 307 -14.72 3.45 14.75
N GLN A 308 -13.83 4.45 14.73
CA GLN A 308 -13.25 5.02 15.96
C GLN A 308 -13.39 6.54 16.07
N ASP A 309 -13.01 7.09 17.24
CA ASP A 309 -12.84 8.51 17.50
C ASP A 309 -11.78 9.09 16.55
N THR A 310 -12.23 9.61 15.41
CA THR A 310 -11.41 10.21 14.35
C THR A 310 -10.93 11.61 14.73
N ARG A 311 -10.34 11.76 15.91
CA ARG A 311 -9.59 12.98 16.23
C ARG A 311 -8.47 13.13 15.23
N ARG A 312 -8.33 14.33 14.67
CA ARG A 312 -7.33 14.65 13.64
C ARG A 312 -5.91 14.24 14.02
N GLY A 313 -5.45 14.58 15.22
CA GLY A 313 -4.14 14.13 15.73
C GLY A 313 -3.99 12.63 16.00
N SER A 314 -5.02 11.81 15.82
CA SER A 314 -4.90 10.34 15.87
C SER A 314 -4.55 9.73 14.51
N VAL A 315 -4.92 10.39 13.41
CA VAL A 315 -4.68 9.95 12.02
C VAL A 315 -3.61 10.77 11.32
N LEU A 316 -3.30 11.97 11.80
CA LEU A 316 -2.26 12.84 11.27
C LEU A 316 -1.09 12.92 12.25
N TRP A 317 0.11 12.57 11.78
CA TRP A 317 1.32 12.75 12.57
C TRP A 317 1.58 14.23 12.80
N ARG A 318 1.79 14.62 14.07
CA ARG A 318 2.17 15.99 14.45
C ARG A 318 1.21 17.08 13.96
N ASP A 319 -0.08 16.82 14.10
CA ASP A 319 -1.14 17.82 13.87
C ASP A 319 -1.09 19.03 14.83
N ASP A 320 -0.25 18.97 15.86
CA ASP A 320 -0.07 20.01 16.87
C ASP A 320 1.00 21.06 16.53
N GLN A 321 1.65 20.95 15.36
CA GLN A 321 2.71 21.86 14.95
C GLN A 321 2.15 23.22 14.51
N PRO A 322 2.85 24.33 14.81
CA PRO A 322 2.38 25.68 14.50
C PRO A 322 2.29 25.96 13.00
N GLU A 323 3.07 25.26 12.18
CA GLU A 323 3.00 25.38 10.72
C GLU A 323 1.82 24.60 10.09
N ASN A 324 1.06 23.81 10.89
CA ASN A 324 -0.04 22.93 10.47
C ASN A 324 0.18 22.29 9.09
N TRP A 325 1.18 21.41 8.99
CA TRP A 325 1.60 20.79 7.72
C TRP A 325 0.50 20.07 6.95
N TRP A 326 -0.62 19.77 7.60
CA TRP A 326 -1.77 19.07 7.05
C TRP A 326 -2.98 20.00 6.88
N ASP A 327 -2.78 21.31 6.81
CA ASP A 327 -3.80 22.26 6.36
C ASP A 327 -4.38 21.77 5.02
N GLY A 328 -5.71 21.62 4.96
CA GLY A 328 -6.42 21.08 3.79
C GLY A 328 -6.79 19.61 3.89
N VAL A 329 -6.34 18.87 4.90
CA VAL A 329 -6.82 17.50 5.16
C VAL A 329 -8.12 17.51 5.96
N GLU A 330 -9.15 16.81 5.48
CA GLU A 330 -10.40 16.57 6.19
C GLU A 330 -10.40 15.19 6.83
N VAL A 331 -11.08 15.06 7.98
CA VAL A 331 -11.18 13.79 8.69
C VAL A 331 -12.60 13.23 8.57
N GLY A 332 -12.68 11.99 8.11
CA GLY A 332 -13.90 11.32 7.69
C GLY A 332 -13.79 10.85 6.23
N ALA A 333 -14.91 10.41 5.67
CA ALA A 333 -15.00 10.02 4.27
C ALA A 333 -15.40 11.22 3.40
N PRO A 334 -14.95 11.27 2.12
CA PRO A 334 -15.44 12.28 1.19
C PRO A 334 -16.96 12.18 1.02
N PRO A 335 -17.66 13.33 0.85
CA PRO A 335 -19.13 13.37 0.85
C PRO A 335 -19.76 12.61 -0.33
N ASP A 336 -19.07 12.55 -1.46
CA ASP A 336 -19.55 11.92 -2.70
C ASP A 336 -19.01 10.49 -2.90
N GLY A 337 -18.33 9.93 -1.88
CA GLY A 337 -17.68 8.63 -1.93
C GLY A 337 -16.20 8.68 -2.31
N PRO A 338 -15.54 7.52 -2.50
CA PRO A 338 -14.13 7.46 -2.87
C PRO A 338 -13.85 8.17 -4.18
N PHE A 339 -12.69 8.82 -4.31
CA PHE A 339 -12.28 9.50 -5.54
C PHE A 339 -12.01 8.54 -6.70
N VAL A 340 -11.59 7.30 -6.38
CA VAL A 340 -11.39 6.18 -7.32
C VAL A 340 -12.23 5.00 -6.83
N PRO A 341 -13.54 4.94 -7.16
CA PRO A 341 -14.42 3.84 -6.81
C PRO A 341 -13.97 2.47 -7.34
N ASP A 342 -14.57 1.40 -6.81
CA ASP A 342 -14.38 0.04 -7.34
C ASP A 342 -14.71 -0.04 -8.83
N GLY A 343 -13.84 -0.72 -9.59
CA GLY A 343 -14.00 -0.91 -11.02
C GLY A 343 -13.55 0.27 -11.89
N VAL A 344 -13.11 1.39 -11.31
CA VAL A 344 -12.50 2.48 -12.08
C VAL A 344 -11.08 2.12 -12.51
N ALA A 345 -10.18 1.83 -11.56
CA ALA A 345 -8.82 1.38 -11.83
C ALA A 345 -8.75 -0.14 -12.05
N GLY A 346 -7.75 -0.62 -12.80
CA GLY A 346 -7.52 -2.05 -13.02
C GLY A 346 -7.29 -2.42 -14.50
N VAL A 347 -7.47 -3.71 -14.81
CA VAL A 347 -7.22 -4.30 -16.14
C VAL A 347 -8.03 -3.68 -17.27
N ASP A 348 -9.24 -3.18 -16.97
CA ASP A 348 -10.15 -2.56 -17.94
C ASP A 348 -10.07 -1.02 -17.92
N TYR A 349 -9.06 -0.45 -17.24
CA TYR A 349 -8.92 0.99 -17.11
C TYR A 349 -8.82 1.68 -18.48
N VAL A 350 -9.60 2.75 -18.64
CA VAL A 350 -9.51 3.67 -19.76
C VAL A 350 -9.27 5.05 -19.20
N SER A 351 -8.21 5.72 -19.69
CA SER A 351 -7.92 7.08 -19.26
C SER A 351 -9.10 8.01 -19.60
N PRO A 352 -9.56 8.87 -18.67
CA PRO A 352 -10.58 9.88 -18.95
C PRO A 352 -10.01 11.06 -19.75
N GLY A 353 -8.72 11.01 -20.09
CA GLY A 353 -7.98 12.12 -20.67
C GLY A 353 -7.55 13.13 -19.61
N TYR A 354 -7.01 14.26 -20.09
CA TYR A 354 -6.32 15.23 -19.26
C TYR A 354 -6.89 16.62 -19.46
N VAL A 355 -6.88 17.43 -18.41
CA VAL A 355 -7.23 18.84 -18.51
C VAL A 355 -6.33 19.51 -19.55
N SER A 356 -6.94 20.28 -20.45
CA SER A 356 -6.20 20.92 -21.53
C SER A 356 -5.42 22.10 -20.97
N GLY A 357 -4.15 21.87 -20.65
CA GLY A 357 -3.17 22.93 -20.38
C GLY A 357 -2.64 22.93 -18.96
N ASP A 358 -1.33 22.76 -18.87
CA ASP A 358 -0.44 23.40 -17.89
C ASP A 358 0.78 23.93 -18.63
#